data_AF-A0A7W0PAA3-F1
#
_entry.id   AF-A0A7W0PAA3-F1
#
_cell.length_a   1.000
_cell.length_b   1.000
_cell.length_c   1.000
_cell.angle_alpha   90.00
_cell.angle_beta   90.00
_cell.angle_gamma   90.00
#
_symmetry.space_group_name_H-M   'P 1'
#
loop_
_entity.id
_entity.type
_entity.pdbx_description
1 polymer ?
#
loop_
_entity_poly.entity_id
_entity_poly.type
_entity_poly.pdbx_seq_one_letter_code
_entity_poly.pdbx_strand_id
1 'polypeptide(L)'
;AYPDTLYVSELIAPDTVNTMPEATLQAYADHGKPGRAVKDQYESAAAVMEEIRATGVDMDDAFRTLEKEGVDKFTGSWDELMNSVSDELKRVG
;
A
#
# COMPACT_ATOMS: atom_id res chain seq x y z
N ALA A 1 8.96 -7.36 13.74
CA ALA A 1 9.25 -7.00 12.33
C ALA A 1 8.36 -7.85 11.43
N TYR A 2 7.84 -7.28 10.34
CA TYR A 2 7.02 -8.04 9.38
C TYR A 2 7.91 -8.67 8.32
N PRO A 3 7.51 -9.84 7.76
CA PRO A 3 8.11 -10.36 6.54
C PRO A 3 8.01 -9.31 5.42
N ASP A 4 9.08 -9.13 4.65
CA ASP A 4 9.14 -8.23 3.49
C ASP A 4 8.24 -8.71 2.32
N THR A 5 7.78 -9.95 2.36
CA THR A 5 6.82 -10.56 1.42
C THR A 5 5.38 -10.59 1.92
N LEU A 6 5.08 -10.04 3.11
CA LEU A 6 3.76 -10.14 3.76
C LEU A 6 2.61 -9.70 2.84
N TYR A 7 2.71 -8.50 2.27
CA TYR A 7 1.66 -7.91 1.44
C TYR A 7 1.56 -8.50 0.03
N VAL A 8 2.47 -9.41 -0.34
CA VAL A 8 2.33 -10.20 -1.58
C VAL A 8 1.71 -11.54 -1.25
N SER A 9 2.28 -12.27 -0.28
CA SER A 9 1.88 -13.65 0.05
C SER A 9 0.44 -13.74 0.57
N GLU A 10 0.03 -12.80 1.41
CA GLU A 10 -1.30 -12.81 2.04
C GLU A 10 -2.41 -12.24 1.15
N LEU A 11 -2.06 -11.62 0.01
CA LEU A 11 -3.00 -10.93 -0.88
C LEU A 11 -3.13 -11.60 -2.26
N ILE A 12 -2.73 -12.86 -2.40
CA ILE A 12 -2.87 -13.61 -3.67
C ILE A 12 -4.33 -14.04 -3.86
N ALA A 13 -4.98 -13.50 -4.90
CA ALA A 13 -6.35 -13.85 -5.30
C ALA A 13 -6.51 -13.89 -6.83
N PRO A 14 -7.49 -14.66 -7.36
CA PRO A 14 -7.84 -14.62 -8.78
C PRO A 14 -8.21 -13.20 -9.23
N ASP A 15 -7.90 -12.86 -10.48
CA ASP A 15 -8.30 -11.59 -11.11
C ASP A 15 -7.82 -10.32 -10.38
N THR A 16 -6.68 -10.40 -9.69
CA THR A 16 -6.05 -9.27 -8.99
C THR A 16 -4.63 -9.01 -9.51
N VAL A 17 -4.16 -7.78 -9.31
CA VAL A 17 -2.77 -7.36 -9.57
C VAL A 17 -2.21 -6.75 -8.29
N ASN A 18 -0.97 -7.08 -7.97
CA ASN A 18 -0.21 -6.40 -6.92
C ASN A 18 0.91 -5.58 -7.57
N THR A 19 0.82 -4.25 -7.48
CA THR A 19 1.85 -3.33 -7.95
C THR A 19 2.86 -3.12 -6.84
N MET A 20 3.97 -3.86 -6.90
CA MET A 20 5.00 -3.88 -5.87
C MET A 20 6.29 -3.17 -6.30
N PRO A 21 7.06 -2.59 -5.37
CA PRO A 21 8.42 -2.12 -5.65
C PRO A 21 9.35 -3.27 -6.08
N GLU A 22 10.42 -2.94 -6.80
CA GLU A 22 11.40 -3.93 -7.26
C GLU A 22 12.02 -4.75 -6.12
N ALA A 23 12.36 -4.12 -5.00
CA ALA A 23 12.91 -4.82 -3.84
C ALA A 23 11.94 -5.89 -3.29
N THR A 24 10.64 -5.58 -3.23
CA THR A 24 9.60 -6.53 -2.81
C THR A 24 9.43 -7.66 -3.81
N LEU A 25 9.51 -7.35 -5.11
CA LEU A 25 9.49 -8.36 -6.17
C LEU A 25 10.67 -9.34 -6.03
N GLN A 26 11.88 -8.84 -5.79
CA GLN A 26 13.07 -9.66 -5.59
C GLN A 26 12.97 -10.52 -4.32
N ALA A 27 12.48 -9.94 -3.21
CA ALA A 27 12.26 -10.70 -1.97
C ALA A 27 11.27 -11.85 -2.18
N TYR A 28 10.17 -11.59 -2.90
CA TYR A 28 9.20 -12.62 -3.22
C TYR A 28 9.77 -13.68 -4.19
N ALA A 29 10.62 -13.29 -5.14
CA ALA A 29 11.29 -14.23 -6.04
C ALA A 29 12.29 -15.16 -5.30
N ASP A 30 12.98 -14.63 -4.30
CA ASP A 30 13.95 -15.38 -3.49
C ASP A 30 13.28 -16.38 -2.53
N HIS A 31 12.29 -15.92 -1.75
CA HIS A 31 11.71 -16.73 -0.67
C HIS A 31 10.19 -16.58 -0.47
N GLY A 32 9.48 -16.04 -1.46
CA GLY A 32 8.02 -15.96 -1.46
C GLY A 32 7.35 -17.33 -1.58
N LYS A 33 6.07 -17.40 -1.16
CA LYS A 33 5.26 -18.63 -1.24
C LYS A 33 4.00 -18.39 -2.07
N PRO A 34 3.80 -19.09 -3.20
CA PRO A 34 2.57 -18.99 -3.98
C PRO A 34 1.38 -19.59 -3.22
N GLY A 35 0.18 -19.07 -3.45
CA GLY A 35 -1.01 -19.53 -2.75
C GLY A 35 -2.30 -18.86 -3.22
N ARG A 36 -3.38 -19.03 -2.46
CA ARG A 36 -4.67 -18.33 -2.60
C ARG A 36 -5.14 -17.84 -1.23
N ALA A 37 -4.29 -17.04 -0.58
CA ALA A 37 -4.44 -16.67 0.82
C ALA A 37 -5.75 -15.91 1.12
N VAL A 38 -6.30 -15.17 0.15
CA VAL A 38 -7.46 -14.31 0.38
C VAL A 38 -8.76 -15.10 0.60
N LYS A 39 -8.97 -16.21 -0.14
CA LYS A 39 -10.26 -16.90 -0.20
C LYS A 39 -10.73 -17.42 1.17
N ASP A 40 -9.78 -17.87 1.99
CA ASP A 40 -10.07 -18.54 3.26
C ASP A 40 -10.05 -17.57 4.45
N GLN A 41 -9.84 -16.26 4.21
CA GLN A 41 -9.63 -15.25 5.27
C GLN A 41 -10.75 -14.22 5.42
N TYR A 42 -11.89 -14.36 4.72
CA TYR A 42 -12.95 -13.35 4.80
C TYR A 42 -13.55 -13.20 6.21
N GLU A 43 -13.82 -14.31 6.89
CA GLU A 43 -14.39 -14.30 8.24
C GLU A 43 -13.39 -13.74 9.27
N SER A 44 -12.13 -14.17 9.20
CA SER A 44 -11.09 -13.66 10.08
C SER A 44 -10.81 -12.17 9.84
N ALA A 45 -10.81 -11.71 8.60
CA ALA A 45 -10.66 -10.29 8.28
C ALA A 45 -11.81 -9.45 8.85
N ALA A 46 -13.06 -9.92 8.73
CA ALA A 46 -14.21 -9.24 9.31
C ALA A 46 -14.13 -9.16 10.85
N ALA A 47 -13.70 -10.25 11.49
CA ALA A 47 -13.49 -10.31 12.94
C ALA A 47 -12.41 -9.30 13.40
N VAL A 48 -11.26 -9.25 12.71
CA VAL A 48 -10.19 -8.28 13.01
C VAL A 48 -10.70 -6.84 12.91
N MET A 49 -11.49 -6.52 11.89
CA MET A 49 -12.06 -5.18 11.74
C MET A 49 -13.02 -4.82 12.89
N GLU A 50 -13.76 -5.80 13.42
CA GLU A 50 -14.63 -5.59 14.57
C GLU A 50 -13.85 -5.46 15.87
N GLU A 51 -12.82 -6.28 16.07
CA GLU A 51 -11.93 -6.20 17.23
C GLU A 51 -11.26 -4.82 17.31
N ILE A 52 -10.80 -4.27 16.18
CA ILE A 52 -10.22 -2.93 16.13
C ILE A 52 -11.24 -1.88 16.58
N ARG A 53 -12.47 -1.92 16.06
CA ARG A 53 -13.55 -1.01 16.48
C ARG A 53 -13.86 -1.16 17.98
N ALA A 54 -13.89 -2.39 18.49
CA ALA A 54 -14.16 -2.66 19.90
C ALA A 54 -13.09 -2.08 20.85
N THR A 55 -11.87 -1.82 20.35
CA THR A 55 -10.84 -1.09 21.12
C THR A 55 -11.08 0.42 21.22
N GLY A 56 -12.12 0.94 20.56
CA GLY A 56 -12.45 2.37 20.50
C GLY A 56 -11.78 3.12 19.35
N VAL A 57 -11.15 2.41 18.40
CA VAL A 57 -10.59 3.02 17.18
C VAL A 57 -11.74 3.36 16.24
N ASP A 58 -11.83 4.65 15.88
CA ASP A 58 -12.71 5.12 14.82
C ASP A 58 -12.08 4.78 13.45
N MET A 59 -12.53 3.66 12.87
CA MET A 59 -12.05 3.21 11.56
C MET A 59 -12.46 4.16 10.43
N ASP A 60 -13.61 4.82 10.54
CA ASP A 60 -14.05 5.76 9.52
C ASP A 60 -13.14 7.00 9.53
N ASP A 61 -12.70 7.44 10.71
CA ASP A 61 -11.72 8.52 10.83
C ASP A 61 -10.34 8.14 10.30
N ALA A 62 -9.88 6.91 10.58
CA ALA A 62 -8.63 6.41 10.04
C ALA A 62 -8.66 6.40 8.50
N PHE A 63 -9.76 5.95 7.89
CA PHE A 63 -9.93 5.95 6.44
C PHE A 63 -9.95 7.37 5.86
N ARG A 64 -10.72 8.29 6.46
CA ARG A 64 -10.74 9.71 6.03
C ARG A 64 -9.35 10.35 6.12
N THR A 65 -8.61 10.05 7.17
CA THR A 65 -7.25 10.57 7.38
C THR A 65 -6.30 10.04 6.31
N LEU A 66 -6.30 8.74 6.05
CA LEU A 66 -5.46 8.12 5.02
C LEU A 66 -5.76 8.64 3.61
N GLU A 67 -7.05 8.84 3.28
CA GLU A 67 -7.45 9.41 2.00
C GLU A 67 -6.93 10.85 1.83
N LYS A 68 -7.17 11.70 2.85
CA LYS A 68 -6.69 13.09 2.84
C LYS A 68 -5.18 13.17 2.70
N GLU A 69 -4.45 12.43 3.53
CA GLU A 69 -2.99 12.41 3.46
C GLU A 69 -2.48 11.86 2.12
N GLY A 70 -3.19 10.89 1.52
CA GLY A 70 -2.86 10.35 0.21
C GLY A 70 -2.93 11.43 -0.88
N VAL A 71 -4.02 12.21 -0.89
CA VAL A 71 -4.19 13.33 -1.83
C VAL A 71 -3.13 14.41 -1.61
N ASP A 72 -2.86 14.76 -0.35
CA ASP A 72 -1.87 15.77 0.01
C ASP A 72 -0.45 15.33 -0.44
N LYS A 73 -0.07 14.07 -0.18
CA LYS A 73 1.23 13.49 -0.62
C LYS A 73 1.34 13.48 -2.14
N PHE A 74 0.28 13.10 -2.85
CA PHE A 74 0.29 13.07 -4.31
C PHE A 74 0.45 14.47 -4.91
N THR A 75 -0.24 15.46 -4.34
CA THR A 75 -0.11 16.88 -4.73
C THR A 75 1.31 17.39 -4.46
N GLY A 76 1.87 17.08 -3.29
CA GLY A 76 3.25 17.44 -2.96
C GLY A 76 4.27 16.86 -3.96
N SER A 77 4.18 15.57 -4.30
CA SER A 77 5.06 14.95 -5.30
C SER A 77 4.91 15.56 -6.69
N TRP A 78 3.72 16.04 -7.06
CA TRP A 78 3.49 16.74 -8.32
C TRP A 78 4.16 18.11 -8.36
N ASP A 79 4.05 18.89 -7.28
CA ASP A 79 4.71 20.19 -7.16
C ASP A 79 6.24 20.05 -7.17
N GLU A 80 6.77 19.04 -6.49
CA GLU A 80 8.20 18.69 -6.53
C GLU A 80 8.68 18.38 -7.95
N LEU A 81 7.90 17.58 -8.71
CA LEU A 81 8.19 17.28 -10.11
C LEU A 81 8.20 18.54 -10.98
N MET A 82 7.18 19.41 -10.85
CA MET A 82 7.08 20.64 -11.63
C MET A 82 8.22 21.62 -11.32
N ASN A 83 8.61 21.73 -10.05
CA ASN A 83 9.76 22.54 -9.64
C ASN A 83 11.06 21.99 -10.25
N SER A 84 11.28 20.67 -10.17
CA SER A 84 12.45 20.02 -10.77
C SER A 84 12.55 20.27 -12.28
N VAL A 85 11.43 20.18 -13.01
CA VAL A 85 11.38 20.46 -14.45
C VAL A 85 11.68 21.94 -14.73
N SER A 86 11.10 22.86 -13.95
CA SER A 86 11.33 24.30 -14.08
C SER A 86 12.79 24.69 -13.86
N ASP A 87 13.42 24.09 -12.84
CA ASP A 87 14.83 24.34 -12.53
C ASP A 87 15.76 23.80 -13.62
N GLU A 88 15.45 22.63 -14.19
CA GLU A 88 16.21 22.07 -15.30
C GLU A 88 16.07 22.92 -16.58
N LEU A 89 14.87 23.44 -16.87
CA LEU A 89 14.66 24.35 -18.01
C LEU A 89 15.47 25.64 -17.88
N LYS A 90 15.55 26.22 -16.68
CA LYS A 90 16.39 27.40 -16.40
C LYS A 90 17.89 27.11 -16.48
N ARG A 91 18.30 25.86 -16.24
CA ARG A 91 19.71 25.45 -16.29
C ARG A 91 20.21 25.31 -17.73
N VAL A 92 19.35 24.89 -18.65
CA VAL A 92 19.70 24.57 -20.04
C VAL A 92 19.47 25.77 -20.98
N GLY A 93 18.64 26.74 -20.59
CA GLY A 93 18.44 28.01 -21.31
C GLY A 93 19.44 29.09 -20.90
#